data_AF-A0A920S5U3-F1
#
_entry.id   AF-A0A920S5U3-F1
#
_cell.length_a   1.000
_cell.length_b   1.000
_cell.length_c   1.000
_cell.angle_alpha   90.00
_cell.angle_beta   90.00
_cell.angle_gamma   90.00
#
_symmetry.space_group_name_H-M   'P 1'
#
loop_
_entity.id
_entity.type
_entity.pdbx_description
1 polymer ?
#
loop_
_entity_poly.entity_id
_entity_poly.type
_entity_poly.pdbx_seq_one_letter_code
_entity_poly.pdbx_strand_id
1 'polypeptide(L)' 'MHFVPGANEKMLLKSLASEADSLVLDLEDAVIPEQKTRTRQTFADWLRESTLTQRSDGKD' A
#
# COMPACT_ATOMS: atom_id res chain seq x y z
N MET A 1 -13.36 0.79 -4.88
CA MET A 1 -12.56 0.01 -3.92
C MET A 1 -11.67 -0.96 -4.69
N HIS A 2 -10.34 -0.86 -4.52
CA HIS A 2 -9.36 -1.69 -5.24
C HIS A 2 -8.54 -2.54 -4.28
N PHE A 3 -8.41 -3.84 -4.55
CA PHE A 3 -7.61 -4.76 -3.74
C PHE A 3 -6.17 -4.80 -4.24
N VAL A 4 -5.22 -4.64 -3.31
CA VAL A 4 -3.79 -4.77 -3.59
C VAL A 4 -3.29 -6.06 -2.92
N PRO A 5 -3.17 -7.16 -3.70
CA PRO A 5 -2.75 -8.45 -3.17
C PRO A 5 -1.25 -8.46 -2.88
N GLY A 6 -0.89 -8.56 -1.60
CA GLY A 6 0.51 -8.57 -1.17
C GLY A 6 1.27 -7.28 -1.51
N ALA A 7 2.41 -7.08 -0.85
CA ALA A 7 3.17 -5.82 -0.92
C ALA A 7 4.11 -5.79 -2.13
N ASN A 8 3.55 -6.04 -3.32
CA ASN A 8 4.27 -5.79 -4.55
C ASN A 8 4.35 -4.28 -4.78
N GLU A 9 5.55 -3.72 -4.65
CA GLU A 9 5.83 -2.29 -4.82
C GLU A 9 5.29 -1.72 -6.14
N LYS A 10 5.36 -2.49 -7.24
CA LYS A 10 4.79 -2.07 -8.53
C LYS A 10 3.27 -1.93 -8.48
N MET A 11 2.59 -2.77 -7.69
CA MET A 11 1.13 -2.70 -7.52
C MET A 11 0.73 -1.57 -6.58
N LEU A 12 1.54 -1.30 -5.54
CA LEU A 12 1.37 -0.17 -4.63
C LEU A 12 1.50 1.18 -5.35
N LEU A 13 2.47 1.31 -6.26
CA LEU A 13 2.61 2.54 -7.06
C LEU A 13 1.43 2.73 -8.03
N LYS A 14 0.97 1.64 -8.66
CA LYS A 14 -0.18 1.67 -9.56
C LYS A 14 -1.48 1.98 -8.83
N SER A 15 -1.64 1.52 -7.59
CA SER A 15 -2.85 1.75 -6.81
C SER A 15 -2.98 3.22 -6.40
N LEU A 16 -1.87 3.92 -6.10
CA LEU A 16 -1.88 5.38 -5.87
C LEU A 16 -2.24 6.18 -7.11
N ALA A 17 -1.81 5.73 -8.28
CA ALA A 17 -2.11 6.38 -9.55
C ALA A 17 -3.52 6.03 -10.10
N SER A 18 -4.28 5.18 -9.40
CA SER A 18 -5.61 4.78 -9.82
C SER A 18 -6.67 5.78 -9.38
N GLU A 19 -7.78 5.87 -10.13
CA GLU A 19 -8.96 6.68 -9.76
C GLU A 19 -9.82 6.02 -8.66
N ALA A 20 -9.27 5.07 -7.90
CA ALA A 20 -10.03 4.39 -6.86
C ALA A 20 -10.18 5.28 -5.63
N ASP A 21 -11.42 5.46 -5.15
CA ASP A 21 -11.70 6.23 -3.93
C ASP A 21 -11.09 5.61 -2.66
N SER A 22 -10.77 4.30 -2.71
CA SER A 22 -10.24 3.56 -1.55
C SER A 22 -9.46 2.34 -2.01
N LEU A 23 -8.37 2.07 -1.29
CA LEU A 23 -7.51 0.91 -1.45
C LEU A 23 -7.66 -0.05 -0.26
N VAL A 24 -7.72 -1.35 -0.55
CA VAL A 24 -7.71 -2.42 0.46
C VAL A 24 -6.42 -3.21 0.30
N LEU A 25 -5.56 -3.13 1.31
CA LEU A 25 -4.30 -3.85 1.37
C LEU A 25 -4.55 -5.26 1.91
N ASP A 26 -4.43 -6.27 1.06
CA ASP A 26 -4.73 -7.65 1.43
C ASP A 26 -3.49 -8.38 1.97
N LEU A 27 -3.61 -8.86 3.21
CA LEU A 27 -2.58 -9.58 3.98
C LEU A 27 -2.96 -11.04 4.27
N GLU A 28 -4.16 -11.48 3.84
CA GLU A 28 -4.74 -12.75 4.27
C GLU A 28 -4.37 -13.89 3.31
N ASP A 29 -5.18 -14.11 2.27
CA ASP A 29 -5.02 -15.24 1.35
C ASP A 29 -4.07 -14.93 0.19
N ALA A 30 -3.87 -13.63 -0.11
CA ALA A 30 -2.91 -13.19 -1.12
C ALA A 30 -1.43 -13.33 -0.70
N VAL A 31 -1.16 -13.73 0.55
CA VAL A 31 0.18 -13.77 1.14
C VAL A 31 0.43 -15.11 1.81
N ILE A 32 1.38 -15.88 1.28
CA ILE A 32 1.80 -17.14 1.92
C ILE A 32 2.32 -16.89 3.35
N PRO A 33 2.12 -17.81 4.31
CA PRO A 33 2.42 -17.59 5.72
C PRO A 33 3.83 -17.04 6.00
N GLU A 34 4.83 -17.56 5.29
CA GLU A 34 6.25 -17.20 5.44
C GLU A 34 6.55 -15.75 5.03
N GLN A 35 5.69 -15.15 4.20
CA GLN A 35 5.87 -13.78 3.71
C GLN A 35 5.08 -12.75 4.53
N LYS A 36 4.17 -13.15 5.41
CA LYS A 36 3.28 -12.22 6.14
C LYS A 36 4.03 -11.13 6.90
N THR A 37 5.13 -11.48 7.58
CA THR A 37 5.95 -10.51 8.32
C THR A 37 6.59 -9.49 7.39
N ARG A 38 7.19 -9.96 6.28
CA ARG A 38 7.83 -9.09 5.28
C ARG A 38 6.79 -8.18 4.62
N THR A 39 5.66 -8.73 4.20
CA THR A 39 4.58 -7.98 3.55
C THR A 39 4.03 -6.87 4.45
N ARG A 40 3.84 -7.17 5.75
CA ARG A 40 3.42 -6.16 6.73
C ARG A 40 4.42 -5.01 6.84
N GLN A 41 5.73 -5.33 6.87
CA GLN A 41 6.77 -4.32 6.95
C GLN A 41 6.75 -3.42 5.70
N THR A 42 6.67 -4.01 4.51
CA THR A 42 6.59 -3.24 3.26
C THR A 42 5.38 -2.31 3.21
N PHE A 43 4.19 -2.76 3.63
CA PHE A 43 3.03 -1.87 3.72
C PHE A 43 3.22 -0.75 4.75
N ALA A 44 3.81 -1.05 5.91
CA ALA A 44 4.06 -0.04 6.94
C ALA A 44 5.01 1.06 6.44
N ASP A 45 6.08 0.67 5.75
CA ASP A 45 7.05 1.61 5.20
C ASP A 45 6.43 2.45 4.07
N TRP A 46 5.71 1.80 3.15
CA TRP A 46 4.99 2.48 2.07
C TRP A 46 3.92 3.46 2.59
N LEU A 47 3.16 3.08 3.62
CA LEU A 47 2.15 3.97 4.24
C LEU A 47 2.80 5.21 4.87
N ARG A 48 3.97 5.05 5.51
CA ARG A 48 4.71 6.18 6.08
C ARG A 48 5.17 7.14 5.00
N GLU A 49 5.78 6.61 3.94
CA GLU A 49 6.22 7.42 2.80
C GLU A 49 5.06 8.16 2.14
N SER A 50 3.96 7.46 1.85
CA SER A 50 2.77 8.03 1.22
C SER A 50 2.08 9.10 2.09
N THR A 51 2.12 8.94 3.42
CA THR A 51 1.56 9.93 4.36
C THR A 51 2.44 11.17 4.46
N LEU A 52 3.77 11.02 4.36
CA LEU A 52 4.70 12.14 4.38
C LEU A 52 4.56 13.00 3.12
N THR A 53 4.41 12.38 1.94
CA THR A 53 4.19 13.09 0.66
C THR A 53 2.88 13.88 0.66
N GLN A 54 1.78 13.32 1.17
CA GLN A 54 0.51 14.05 1.23
C GLN A 54 0.52 15.25 2.21
N ARG A 55 1.33 15.20 3.27
CA ARG A 55 1.45 16.30 4.23
C ARG A 55 2.24 17.49 3.71
N SER A 56 3.15 17.28 2.75
CA SER A 56 3.86 18.37 2.07
C SER A 56 2.99 19.08 1.03
N ASP A 57 2.04 18.37 0.42
CA ASP A 57 1.16 18.93 -0.63
C ASP A 57 -0.07 19.67 -0.08
N GLY A 58 -0.33 19.56 1.23
CA GLY A 58 -1.44 20.23 1.93
C GLY A 58 -1.07 21.54 2.64
N LYS A 59 0.08 22.14 2.30
CA LYS A 59 0.52 23.42 2.87
C LYS A 59 0.53 24.51 1.80
N ASP A 60 -0.66 24.95 1.42
CA ASP A 60 -0.95 26.24 0.79
C ASP A 60 -2.13 26.91 1.50
#